data_AF-A0A0F9BMJ4-F1
#
_entry.id   AF-A0A0F9BMJ4-F1
#
_cell.length_a   1.000
_cell.length_b   1.000
_cell.length_c   1.000
_cell.angle_alpha   90.00
_cell.angle_beta   90.00
_cell.angle_gamma   90.00
#
_symmetry.space_group_name_H-M   'P 1'
#
loop_
_entity.id
_entity.type
_entity.pdbx_description
1 polymer ?
#
loop_
_entity_poly.entity_id
_entity_poly.type
_entity_poly.pdbx_seq_one_letter_code
_entity_poly.pdbx_strand_id
1 'polypeptide(L)'
;MMEDYDLFDRNTQAIIYGFQVRAIQRMLDFDYVCRREKPSVACVIRPTQAAAVAYHKAFWGSHEIVVPIYKTLQLAIKNHPNA
;
A
#
# COMPACT_ATOMS: atom_id res chain seq x y z
N MET A 1 14.61 -18.80 -8.73
CA MET A 1 13.93 -19.34 -7.54
C MET A 1 14.21 -18.37 -6.42
N MET A 2 13.22 -18.10 -5.57
CA MET A 2 13.37 -17.16 -4.45
C MET A 2 14.06 -17.90 -3.30
N GLU A 3 15.11 -17.31 -2.74
CA GLU A 3 15.85 -17.92 -1.62
C GLU A 3 15.12 -17.65 -0.30
N ASP A 4 15.33 -18.48 0.72
CA ASP A 4 14.62 -18.36 2.02
C ASP A 4 14.88 -17.02 2.74
N TYR A 5 15.90 -16.25 2.33
CA TYR A 5 16.21 -14.93 2.89
C TYR A 5 15.65 -13.76 2.07
N ASP A 6 15.04 -14.01 0.91
CA ASP A 6 14.51 -12.96 0.05
C ASP A 6 13.21 -12.40 0.65
N LEU A 7 13.34 -11.35 1.46
CA LEU A 7 12.22 -10.72 2.15
C LEU A 7 11.26 -10.01 1.19
N PHE A 8 11.77 -9.49 0.07
CA PHE A 8 11.01 -8.66 -0.86
C PHE A 8 11.37 -8.95 -2.32
N ASP A 9 10.36 -8.89 -3.19
CA ASP A 9 10.52 -8.90 -4.64
C ASP A 9 9.65 -7.82 -5.31
N ARG A 10 9.64 -7.86 -6.65
CA ARG A 10 8.84 -6.94 -7.48
C ARG A 10 7.32 -7.10 -7.30
N ASN A 11 6.85 -8.17 -6.67
CA ASN A 11 5.45 -8.47 -6.42
C ASN A 11 5.02 -8.21 -4.98
N THR A 12 5.95 -8.05 -4.04
CA THR A 12 5.68 -7.73 -2.63
C THR A 12 4.74 -6.54 -2.52
N GLN A 13 3.64 -6.72 -1.81
CA GLN A 13 2.80 -5.64 -1.36
C GLN A 13 2.86 -5.54 0.16
N ALA A 14 2.61 -4.35 0.70
CA ALA A 14 2.70 -4.05 2.11
C ALA A 14 1.47 -3.27 2.58
N ILE A 15 1.11 -3.51 3.83
CA ILE A 15 0.11 -2.74 4.56
C ILE A 15 0.82 -1.70 5.43
N ILE A 16 0.52 -0.42 5.23
CA ILE A 16 1.16 0.66 5.99
C ILE A 16 0.34 0.99 7.23
N TYR A 17 0.89 0.78 8.42
CA TYR A 17 0.23 1.17 9.67
C TYR A 17 0.53 2.64 10.00
N GLY A 18 -0.51 3.47 10.02
CA GLY A 18 -0.41 4.92 10.20
C GLY A 18 -0.49 5.68 8.88
N PHE A 19 -1.19 6.82 8.89
CA PHE A 19 -1.48 7.59 7.69
C PHE A 19 -0.35 8.57 7.31
N GLN A 20 0.76 8.01 6.85
CA GLN A 20 1.98 8.72 6.48
C GLN A 20 1.98 9.11 4.99
N VAL A 21 1.15 10.08 4.59
CA VAL A 21 0.89 10.46 3.18
C VAL A 21 2.17 10.61 2.35
N ARG A 22 3.20 11.29 2.89
CA ARG A 22 4.46 11.51 2.16
C ARG A 22 5.25 10.21 1.95
N ALA A 23 5.25 9.31 2.92
CA ALA A 23 5.95 8.03 2.80
C ALA A 23 5.24 7.12 1.79
N ILE A 24 3.91 7.08 1.83
CA ILE A 24 3.08 6.34 0.87
C ILE A 24 3.38 6.81 -0.56
N GLN A 25 3.31 8.13 -0.82
CA GLN A 25 3.60 8.64 -2.16
C GLN A 25 5.02 8.31 -2.62
N ARG A 26 6.03 8.43 -1.73
CA ARG A 26 7.42 8.10 -2.09
C ARG A 26 7.64 6.62 -2.41
N MET A 27 6.91 5.71 -1.74
CA MET A 27 6.94 4.29 -2.10
C MET A 27 6.35 4.08 -3.51
N LEU A 28 5.22 4.73 -3.82
CA LEU A 28 4.60 4.67 -5.15
C LEU A 28 5.47 5.27 -6.25
N ASP A 29 6.13 6.40 -5.96
CA ASP A 29 7.07 7.04 -6.89
C ASP A 29 8.25 6.11 -7.19
N PHE A 30 8.81 5.48 -6.15
CA PHE A 30 9.86 4.47 -6.30
C PHE A 30 9.39 3.29 -7.14
N ASP A 31 8.22 2.74 -6.84
CA ASP A 31 7.65 1.62 -7.58
C ASP A 31 7.47 1.94 -9.07
N TYR A 32 7.01 3.16 -9.38
CA TYR A 32 6.82 3.64 -10.74
C TYR A 32 8.16 3.75 -11.49
N VAL A 33 9.18 4.36 -10.87
CA VAL A 33 10.53 4.48 -11.46
C VAL A 33 11.17 3.10 -11.65
N CYS A 34 10.92 2.16 -10.74
CA CYS A 34 11.33 0.75 -10.86
C CYS A 34 10.50 -0.05 -11.87
N ARG A 35 9.53 0.57 -12.56
CA ARG A 35 8.65 -0.05 -13.55
C ARG A 35 7.92 -1.28 -13.01
N ARG A 36 7.49 -1.23 -11.75
CA ARG A 36 6.64 -2.27 -11.19
C ARG A 36 5.30 -2.27 -11.92
N GLU A 37 4.70 -3.45 -12.01
CA GLU A 37 3.37 -3.59 -12.62
C GLU A 37 2.25 -3.21 -11.65
N LYS A 38 2.55 -3.26 -10.33
CA LYS A 38 1.59 -3.02 -9.25
C LYS A 38 2.23 -2.19 -8.13
N PRO A 39 1.45 -1.33 -7.45
CA PRO A 39 1.89 -0.64 -6.25
C PRO A 39 2.35 -1.59 -5.14
N SER A 40 3.47 -1.26 -4.49
CA SER A 40 3.92 -1.91 -3.26
C SER A 40 3.02 -1.57 -2.07
N VAL A 41 2.36 -0.41 -2.05
CA VAL A 41 1.39 -0.06 -1.01
C VAL A 41 0.03 -0.65 -1.38
N ALA A 42 -0.38 -1.73 -0.71
CA ALA A 42 -1.70 -2.33 -0.90
C ALA A 42 -2.80 -1.50 -0.24
N CYS A 43 -2.58 -1.09 1.01
CA CYS A 43 -3.51 -0.29 1.78
C CYS A 43 -2.83 0.38 2.99
N VAL A 44 -3.59 1.22 3.68
CA VAL A 44 -3.17 1.90 4.92
C VAL A 44 -4.11 1.52 6.06
N ILE A 45 -3.59 1.40 7.28
CA ILE A 45 -4.40 1.30 8.50
C ILE A 45 -4.35 2.64 9.24
N ARG A 46 -5.51 3.23 9.54
CA ARG A 46 -5.66 4.44 10.36
C ARG A 46 -6.74 4.22 11.43
N PRO A 47 -6.37 3.77 12.64
CA PRO A 47 -7.34 3.42 13.69
C PRO A 47 -8.16 4.60 14.21
N THR A 48 -7.60 5.81 14.14
CA THR A 48 -8.19 7.04 14.66
C THR A 48 -9.33 7.59 13.80
N GLN A 49 -9.59 7.00 12.63
CA GLN A 49 -10.64 7.47 11.73
C GLN A 49 -12.05 7.03 12.18
N ALA A 50 -13.06 7.84 11.89
CA ALA A 50 -14.44 7.54 12.26
C ALA A 50 -14.99 6.34 11.46
N ALA A 51 -14.94 6.41 10.14
CA ALA A 51 -15.46 5.40 9.21
C ALA A 51 -14.63 4.10 9.22
N ALA A 52 -15.26 2.97 8.89
CA ALA A 52 -14.54 1.69 8.77
C ALA A 52 -13.54 1.70 7.60
N VAL A 53 -13.90 2.37 6.52
CA VAL A 53 -13.11 2.50 5.28
C VAL A 53 -13.09 3.96 4.86
N ALA A 54 -11.93 4.43 4.43
CA ALA A 54 -11.74 5.69 3.74
C ALA A 54 -10.80 5.46 2.54
N TYR A 55 -10.58 6.51 1.75
CA TYR A 55 -9.79 6.44 0.53
C TYR A 55 -8.81 7.62 0.49
N HIS A 56 -7.59 7.34 0.07
CA HIS A 56 -6.55 8.35 -0.15
C HIS A 56 -6.21 8.42 -1.64
N LYS A 57 -6.38 9.60 -2.23
CA LYS A 57 -5.90 9.89 -3.58
C LYS A 57 -4.37 10.04 -3.56
N ALA A 58 -3.70 9.31 -4.44
CA ALA A 58 -2.25 9.33 -4.64
C ALA A 58 -1.93 9.33 -6.15
N PHE A 59 -0.65 9.43 -6.51
CA PHE A 59 -0.20 9.39 -7.90
C PHE A 59 0.61 8.13 -8.21
N TRP A 60 0.44 7.61 -9.41
CA TRP A 60 1.24 6.57 -10.03
C TRP A 60 1.82 7.10 -11.33
N GLY A 61 3.04 7.64 -11.26
CA GLY A 61 3.55 8.53 -12.30
C GLY A 61 2.66 9.76 -12.44
N SER A 62 2.11 9.98 -13.64
CA SER A 62 1.18 11.08 -13.90
C SER A 62 -0.29 10.75 -13.66
N HIS A 63 -0.63 9.49 -13.32
CA HIS A 63 -2.02 9.05 -13.17
C HIS A 63 -2.46 9.10 -11.71
N GLU A 64 -3.67 9.58 -11.44
CA GLU A 64 -4.25 9.49 -10.10
C GLU A 64 -4.74 8.07 -9.81
N ILE A 65 -4.40 7.56 -8.63
CA ILE A 65 -4.87 6.29 -8.09
C ILE A 65 -5.48 6.50 -6.69
N VAL A 66 -6.19 5.47 -6.21
CA VAL A 66 -6.79 5.47 -4.87
C VAL A 66 -6.21 4.34 -4.04
N VAL A 67 -5.70 4.70 -2.85
CA VAL A 67 -5.22 3.76 -1.83
C VAL A 67 -6.28 3.64 -0.74
N PRO A 68 -6.81 2.43 -0.46
CA PRO A 68 -7.79 2.24 0.61
C PRO A 68 -7.16 2.42 1.99
N ILE A 69 -7.94 2.97 2.92
CA ILE A 69 -7.55 3.19 4.31
C ILE A 69 -8.56 2.48 5.22
N TYR A 70 -8.10 1.44 5.91
CA TYR A 70 -8.92 0.67 6.83
C TYR A 70 -8.75 1.12 8.27
N LYS A 71 -9.82 1.02 9.06
CA LYS A 71 -9.76 1.32 10.50
C LYS A 71 -9.03 0.24 11.29
N THR A 72 -9.13 -1.03 10.86
CA THR A 72 -8.61 -2.19 11.60
C THR A 72 -7.74 -3.06 10.72
N LEU A 73 -6.79 -3.76 11.35
CA LEU A 73 -5.96 -4.77 10.67
C LEU A 73 -6.81 -5.88 10.04
N GLN A 74 -7.86 -6.34 10.75
CA GLN A 74 -8.74 -7.39 10.27
C GLN A 74 -9.43 -7.03 8.94
N LEU A 75 -9.83 -5.76 8.77
CA LEU A 75 -10.38 -5.28 7.49
C LEU A 75 -9.31 -5.25 6.40
N ALA A 76 -8.10 -4.81 6.71
CA ALA A 76 -7.00 -4.73 5.77
C ALA A 76 -6.61 -6.11 5.22
N ILE A 77 -6.32 -7.08 6.10
CA ILE A 77 -5.91 -8.44 5.68
C ILE A 77 -7.03 -9.20 4.95
N LYS A 78 -8.30 -8.94 5.29
CA LYS A 78 -9.44 -9.55 4.59
C LYS A 78 -9.54 -9.08 3.14
N ASN A 79 -9.24 -7.80 2.87
CA ASN A 79 -9.34 -7.21 1.53
C ASN A 79 -8.03 -7.31 0.74
N HIS A 80 -6.89 -7.55 1.40
CA HIS A 80 -5.56 -7.65 0.81
C HIS A 80 -4.82 -8.89 1.31
N PRO A 81 -5.27 -10.12 0.96
CA PRO A 81 -4.70 -11.37 1.48
C PRO A 81 -3.29 -11.68 0.96
N ASN A 82 -2.83 -10.99 -0.08
CA ASN A 82 -1.51 -11.17 -0.70
C ASN A 82 -0.50 -10.07 -0.29
N ALA A 83 -0.85 -9.25 0.70
CA ALA A 83 -0.02 -8.16 1.23
C ALA A 83 0.50 -8.48 2.63
#